data_AF-A0A8H9LPY1-F1
#
_entry.id   AF-A0A8H9LPY1-F1
#
_cell.length_a   1.000
_cell.length_b   1.000
_cell.length_c   1.000
_cell.angle_alpha   90.00
_cell.angle_beta   90.00
_cell.angle_gamma   90.00
#
_symmetry.space_group_name_H-M   'P 1'
#
loop_
_entity.id
_entity.type
_entity.pdbx_description
1 polymer ?
#
loop_
_entity_poly.entity_id
_entity_poly.type
_entity_poly.pdbx_seq_one_letter_code
_entity_poly.pdbx_strand_id
1 'polypeptide(L)'
;MLGHIARGATYREIARRMDVSLHTVDTYVRRIRAKTGARNRTHLLLLALSLEGSLESAIEDMGLPAVPKAPGRSPVRPHPDWTARAWPPDE
;
A
#
# COMPACT_ATOMS: atom_id res chain seq x y z
N MET A 1 -0.48 3.30 -14.42
CA MET A 1 -0.90 3.04 -13.02
C MET A 1 0.21 2.40 -12.17
N LEU A 2 0.57 1.12 -12.35
CA LEU A 2 1.54 0.41 -11.49
C LEU A 2 2.91 1.10 -11.43
N GLY A 3 3.50 1.51 -12.56
CA GLY A 3 4.77 2.24 -12.55
C GLY A 3 4.70 3.62 -11.87
N HIS A 4 3.52 4.24 -11.72
CA HIS A 4 3.42 5.44 -10.88
C HIS A 4 3.41 5.09 -9.40
N ILE A 5 2.77 3.98 -9.03
CA ILE A 5 2.78 3.46 -7.67
C ILE A 5 4.21 3.10 -7.25
N ALA A 6 4.96 2.39 -8.11
CA ALA A 6 6.36 2.05 -7.88
C ALA A 6 7.25 3.27 -7.63
N ARG A 7 7.04 4.36 -8.37
CA ARG A 7 7.71 5.66 -8.16
C ARG A 7 7.17 6.46 -6.97
N GLY A 8 6.37 5.86 -6.10
CA GLY A 8 5.84 6.50 -4.90
C GLY A 8 4.73 7.52 -5.13
N ALA A 9 4.16 7.62 -6.35
CA ALA A 9 3.13 8.61 -6.63
C ALA A 9 1.88 8.44 -5.74
N THR A 10 1.34 9.55 -5.28
CA THR A 10 0.05 9.65 -4.61
C THR A 10 -1.08 9.47 -5.61
N TYR A 11 -2.29 9.14 -5.13
CA TYR A 11 -3.44 8.95 -6.01
C TYR A 11 -3.81 10.24 -6.76
N ARG A 12 -3.61 11.41 -6.15
CA ARG A 12 -3.82 12.71 -6.78
C ARG A 12 -2.83 12.97 -7.91
N GLU A 13 -1.55 12.63 -7.72
CA GLU A 13 -0.56 12.76 -8.79
C GLU A 13 -0.83 11.79 -9.93
N ILE A 14 -1.27 10.57 -9.64
CA ILE A 14 -1.67 9.60 -10.65
C ILE A 14 -2.86 10.13 -11.45
N ALA A 15 -3.90 10.62 -10.76
CA ALA A 15 -5.08 11.21 -11.37
C ALA A 15 -4.70 12.34 -12.34
N ARG A 16 -3.84 13.27 -11.90
CA ARG A 16 -3.35 14.37 -12.75
C ARG A 16 -2.53 13.90 -13.93
N ARG A 17 -1.59 12.95 -13.73
CA ARG A 17 -0.68 12.47 -14.78
C ARG A 17 -1.41 11.62 -15.84
N MET A 18 -2.48 10.95 -15.45
CA MET A 18 -3.27 10.09 -16.34
C MET A 18 -4.52 10.79 -16.89
N ASP A 19 -4.78 12.04 -16.50
CA ASP A 19 -5.99 12.80 -16.83
C ASP A 19 -7.30 12.03 -16.51
N VAL A 20 -7.38 11.50 -15.28
CA VAL A 20 -8.57 10.79 -14.79
C VAL A 20 -8.99 11.30 -13.41
N SER A 21 -10.25 11.04 -13.04
CA SER A 21 -10.73 11.36 -11.70
C SER A 21 -10.03 10.51 -10.62
N LEU A 22 -9.99 11.03 -9.39
CA LEU A 22 -9.50 10.28 -8.22
C LEU A 22 -10.31 8.98 -7.99
N HIS A 23 -11.61 9.00 -8.29
CA HIS A 23 -12.48 7.83 -8.19
C HIS A 23 -12.10 6.75 -9.21
N THR A 24 -11.70 7.16 -10.41
CA THR A 24 -11.18 6.25 -11.44
C THR A 24 -9.86 5.63 -11.00
N VAL A 25 -8.97 6.40 -10.36
CA VAL A 25 -7.74 5.86 -9.75
C VAL A 25 -8.08 4.79 -8.72
N ASP A 26 -9.01 5.05 -7.79
CA ASP A 26 -9.42 4.06 -6.79
C ASP A 26 -9.96 2.77 -7.44
N THR A 27 -10.83 2.91 -8.45
CA THR A 27 -11.36 1.79 -9.23
C THR A 27 -10.24 0.98 -9.87
N TYR A 28 -9.25 1.64 -10.47
CA TYR A 28 -8.11 0.97 -11.09
C TYR A 28 -7.24 0.27 -10.03
N VAL A 29 -6.97 0.90 -8.88
CA VAL A 29 -6.24 0.23 -7.78
C VAL A 29 -6.99 -1.01 -7.32
N ARG A 30 -8.31 -0.92 -7.11
CA ARG A 30 -9.14 -2.05 -6.66
C ARG A 30 -9.09 -3.20 -7.66
N ARG A 31 -9.23 -2.92 -8.96
CA ARG A 31 -9.16 -3.93 -10.02
C ARG A 31 -7.78 -4.57 -10.13
N ILE A 32 -6.73 -3.77 -10.03
CA ILE A 32 -5.35 -4.28 -10.04
C ILE A 32 -5.11 -5.17 -8.83
N ARG A 33 -5.51 -4.75 -7.62
CA ARG A 33 -5.42 -5.57 -6.40
C ARG A 33 -6.19 -6.89 -6.50
N ALA A 34 -7.38 -6.87 -7.11
CA ALA A 34 -8.15 -8.08 -7.35
C ALA A 34 -7.43 -9.04 -8.31
N LYS A 35 -6.77 -8.51 -9.35
CA LYS A 35 -5.99 -9.31 -10.31
C LYS A 35 -4.67 -9.83 -9.74
N THR A 36 -4.01 -9.07 -8.87
CA THR A 36 -2.70 -9.42 -8.30
C THR A 36 -2.78 -10.12 -6.95
N GLY A 37 -3.96 -10.19 -6.32
CA GLY A 37 -4.11 -10.68 -4.95
C GLY A 37 -3.55 -9.73 -3.88
N ALA A 38 -3.19 -8.50 -4.25
CA ALA A 38 -2.60 -7.54 -3.32
C ALA A 38 -3.58 -7.08 -2.23
N ARG A 39 -3.27 -7.46 -0.99
CA ARG A 39 -4.13 -7.20 0.18
C ARG A 39 -4.21 -5.73 0.58
N ASN A 40 -3.20 -4.92 0.31
CA ASN A 40 -3.17 -3.49 0.61
C ASN A 40 -2.25 -2.74 -0.36
N ARG A 41 -2.17 -1.41 -0.24
CA ARG A 41 -1.33 -0.57 -1.10
C ARG A 41 0.16 -0.93 -1.01
N THR A 42 0.65 -1.25 0.19
CA THR A 42 2.06 -1.61 0.41
C THR A 42 2.43 -2.93 -0.28
N HIS A 43 1.56 -3.94 -0.18
CA HIS A 43 1.73 -5.20 -0.90
C HIS A 43 1.69 -4.96 -2.42
N LEU A 44 0.79 -4.11 -2.90
CA LEU A 44 0.75 -3.72 -4.31
C LEU A 44 2.03 -2.99 -4.75
N LEU A 45 2.59 -2.12 -3.91
CA LEU A 45 3.85 -1.42 -4.16
C LEU A 45 5.01 -2.40 -4.29
N LEU A 46 5.12 -3.37 -3.38
CA LEU A 46 6.17 -4.38 -3.44
C LEU A 46 6.11 -5.18 -4.75
N LEU A 47 4.92 -5.62 -5.15
CA LEU A 47 4.71 -6.30 -6.43
C LEU A 47 5.06 -5.40 -7.63
N ALA A 48 4.74 -4.11 -7.55
CA ALA A 48 5.08 -3.15 -8.61
C ALA A 48 6.61 -3.02 -8.77
N LEU A 49 7.35 -2.96 -7.66
CA LEU A 49 8.82 -2.90 -7.66
C LEU A 49 9.46 -4.19 -8.19
N SER A 50 8.90 -5.35 -7.85
CA SER A 50 9.34 -6.64 -8.41
C SER A 50 9.17 -6.69 -9.93
N LEU A 51 8.03 -6.20 -10.45
CA LEU A 51 7.74 -6.20 -11.88
C LEU A 51 8.58 -5.17 -12.67
N GLU A 52 9.00 -4.07 -12.04
CA GLU A 52 9.84 -3.05 -12.69
C GLU A 52 11.34 -3.42 -12.66
N GLY A 53 11.70 -4.61 -12.15
CA GLY A 53 13.10 -5.07 -12.02
C GLY A 53 13.90 -4.33 -10.94
N SER A 54 13.32 -3.27 -10.35
CA SER A 54 13.98 -2.41 -9.37
C SER A 54 14.18 -3.07 -8.01
N LEU A 55 13.44 -4.13 -7.69
CA LEU A 55 13.60 -4.86 -6.43
C LEU A 55 14.77 -5.87 -6.50
N GLU A 56 14.98 -6.56 -7.63
CA GLU A 56 16.09 -7.49 -7.77
C GLU A 56 17.43 -6.75 -7.77
N SER A 57 17.54 -5.66 -8.54
CA SER A 57 18.74 -4.82 -8.56
C SER A 57 19.06 -4.22 -7.17
N ALA A 58 18.04 -3.81 -6.42
CA ALA A 58 18.23 -3.25 -5.07
C ALA A 58 18.61 -4.30 -4.01
N ILE A 59 18.16 -5.55 -4.16
CA ILE A 59 18.53 -6.67 -3.28
C ILE A 59 19.97 -7.12 -3.59
N GLU A 60 20.33 -7.20 -4.88
CA GLU A 60 21.69 -7.51 -5.34
C GLU A 60 22.71 -6.46 -4.87
N ASP A 61 22.41 -5.17 -5.06
CA ASP A 61 23.30 -4.07 -4.65
C ASP A 61 23.52 -4.00 -3.13
N MET A 62 22.53 -4.41 -2.33
CA MET A 62 22.63 -4.38 -0.86
C MET A 62 23.22 -5.66 -0.24
N GLY A 63 23.53 -6.71 -1.02
CA GLY A 63 24.11 -7.95 -0.51
C GLY A 63 23.25 -8.67 0.54
N LEU A 64 21.94 -8.41 0.57
CA LEU A 64 21.02 -8.96 1.55
C LEU A 64 20.42 -10.29 1.04
N PRO A 65 20.33 -11.35 1.87
CA PRO A 65 19.67 -12.59 1.46
C PRO A 65 18.19 -12.32 1.14
N ALA A 66 17.73 -12.88 0.01
CA ALA A 66 16.46 -12.59 -0.67
C ALA A 66 15.16 -12.77 0.14
N VAL A 67 15.21 -13.20 1.40
CA VAL A 67 14.02 -13.33 2.25
C VAL A 67 14.36 -13.01 3.71
N PRO A 68 14.03 -11.82 4.23
CA PRO A 68 13.96 -11.62 5.66
C PRO A 68 12.83 -12.49 6.21
N LYS A 69 13.16 -13.43 7.10
CA LYS A 69 12.18 -14.22 7.85
C LYS A 69 11.27 -13.24 8.58
N ALA A 70 10.02 -13.11 8.12
CA ALA A 70 9.07 -12.18 8.69
C ALA A 70 8.98 -12.43 10.20
N PRO A 71 9.16 -11.40 11.06
CA PRO A 71 8.93 -11.56 12.48
C PRO A 71 7.50 -12.02 12.66
N GLY A 72 7.32 -13.13 13.40
CA GLY A 72 6.02 -13.73 13.65
C GLY A 72 5.03 -12.65 14.05
N ARG A 73 3.86 -12.65 13.41
CA ARG A 73 2.79 -11.66 13.57
C ARG A 73 2.59 -11.38 15.06
N SER A 74 3.05 -10.22 15.54
CA SER A 74 2.84 -9.83 16.93
C SER A 74 1.32 -9.75 17.15
N PRO A 75 0.76 -10.46 18.13
CA PRO A 75 -0.67 -10.39 18.40
C PRO A 75 -1.00 -8.93 18.74
N VAL A 76 -1.94 -8.37 17.98
CA VAL A 76 -2.46 -7.02 18.22
C VAL A 76 -3.08 -7.03 19.62
N ARG A 77 -2.48 -6.29 20.55
CA ARG A 77 -3.10 -6.05 21.86
C ARG A 77 -4.37 -5.22 21.62
N PRO A 78 -5.54 -5.62 22.16
CA PRO A 78 -6.75 -4.80 22.05
C PRO A 78 -6.49 -3.43 22.68
N HIS A 79 -6.83 -2.37 21.94
CA HIS A 79 -6.77 -0.98 22.43
C HIS A 79 -7.99 -0.73 23.33
N PRO A 80 -7.84 -0.04 24.49
CA PRO A 80 -8.98 0.29 25.33
C PRO A 80 -10.01 1.13 24.58
N ASP A 81 -11.27 0.81 24.83
CA ASP A 81 -12.43 1.35 24.13
C ASP A 81 -12.61 2.83 24.46
N TRP A 82 -12.16 3.71 23.56
CA TRP A 82 -12.30 5.17 23.72
C TRP A 82 -13.75 5.63 23.56
N THR A 83 -14.65 4.75 23.10
CA THR A 83 -16.09 5.03 22.93
C THR A 83 -16.83 5.23 24.25
N ALA A 84 -16.22 4.90 25.39
CA ALA A 84 -16.78 5.18 26.71
C ALA A 84 -16.73 6.68 27.12
N ARG A 85 -16.09 7.55 26.32
CA ARG A 85 -16.16 9.00 26.54
C ARG A 85 -17.40 9.55 25.81
N ALA A 86 -18.56 9.35 26.42
CA ALA A 86 -19.77 10.08 26.07
C ALA A 86 -19.45 11.58 25.99
N TRP A 87 -19.64 12.14 24.81
CA TRP A 87 -19.66 13.59 24.58
C TRP A 87 -20.76 14.20 25.47
N PRO A 88 -20.51 15.31 26.19
CA PRO A 88 -21.55 15.92 27.01
C PRO A 88 -22.70 16.40 26.11
N PRO A 89 -23.97 16.21 26.49
CA PRO A 89 -25.07 16.75 25.70
C PRO A 89 -25.02 18.28 25.73
N ASP A 90 -25.32 18.90 24.60
CA ASP A 90 -25.48 20.35 24.49
C ASP A 90 -26.65 20.80 25.40
N GLU A 91 -26.41 21.88 26.16
CA GLU A 91 -27.31 22.53 27.12
C GLU A 91 -28.52 23.22 26.46
#